data_AF-A0A845RDQ3-F1
#
_entry.id   AF-A0A845RDQ3-F1
#
_cell.length_a   1.000
_cell.length_b   1.000
_cell.length_c   1.000
_cell.angle_alpha   90.00
_cell.angle_beta   90.00
_cell.angle_gamma   90.00
#
_symmetry.space_group_name_H-M   'P 1'
#
loop_
_entity.id
_entity.type
_entity.pdbx_description
1 polymer ?
#
loop_
_entity_poly.entity_id
_entity_poly.type
_entity_poly.pdbx_seq_one_letter_code
_entity_poly.pdbx_strand_id
1 'polypeptide(L)'
;MNIPYSRWQTQRRCLPDKVELNIMFLIKVCSRLNLTYQIYYLAEEAERRKVQFILRVPKGCRISAELRQFIKEHQWTKLERFEVR
;
A
#
# COMPACT_ATOMS: atom_id res chain seq x y z
N MET A 1 -12.81 -0.86 -22.57
CA MET A 1 -14.09 -1.55 -22.33
C MET A 1 -14.48 -1.39 -20.88
N ASN A 2 -15.70 -0.95 -20.60
CA ASN A 2 -16.22 -0.79 -19.24
C ASN A 2 -17.21 -1.95 -18.99
N ILE A 3 -16.71 -3.09 -18.52
CA ILE A 3 -17.55 -4.27 -18.24
C ILE A 3 -18.22 -4.02 -16.89
N PRO A 4 -19.56 -3.95 -16.81
CA PRO A 4 -20.25 -3.72 -15.55
C PRO A 4 -20.07 -4.94 -14.63
N TYR A 5 -19.78 -4.68 -13.35
CA TYR A 5 -19.70 -5.72 -12.33
C TYR A 5 -21.10 -6.34 -12.09
N SER A 6 -21.15 -7.65 -11.87
CA SER A 6 -22.40 -8.33 -11.48
C SER A 6 -22.86 -7.90 -10.09
N ARG A 7 -24.13 -8.14 -9.74
CA ARG A 7 -24.70 -7.83 -8.41
C ARG A 7 -23.95 -8.46 -7.22
N TRP A 8 -23.13 -9.49 -7.49
CA TRP A 8 -22.33 -10.22 -6.49
C TRP A 8 -20.84 -9.83 -6.54
N GLN A 9 -20.46 -8.96 -7.48
CA GLN A 9 -19.10 -8.48 -7.64
C GLN A 9 -19.00 -7.04 -7.14
N THR A 10 -18.15 -6.82 -6.15
CA THR A 10 -17.74 -5.48 -5.74
C THR A 10 -16.40 -5.16 -6.39
N GLN A 11 -16.30 -4.00 -7.05
CA GLN A 11 -15.02 -3.51 -7.54
C GLN A 11 -14.04 -3.43 -6.37
N ARG A 12 -12.96 -4.23 -6.41
CA ARG A 12 -11.88 -4.12 -5.43
C ARG A 12 -11.12 -2.84 -5.70
N ARG A 13 -11.38 -1.82 -4.89
CA ARG A 13 -10.68 -0.54 -4.98
C ARG A 13 -9.32 -0.68 -4.29
N CYS A 14 -8.24 -0.49 -5.04
CA CYS A 14 -6.89 -0.40 -4.51
C CYS A 14 -6.56 1.08 -4.27
N LEU A 15 -7.29 1.69 -3.33
CA LEU A 15 -7.12 3.09 -3.00
C LEU A 15 -6.17 3.25 -1.79
N PRO A 16 -5.43 4.35 -1.71
CA PRO A 16 -4.76 4.73 -0.47
C PRO A 16 -5.81 5.16 0.57
N ASP A 17 -5.46 5.05 1.85
CA ASP A 17 -6.33 5.52 2.94
C ASP A 17 -6.36 7.05 3.00
N LYS A 18 -5.27 7.70 2.60
CA LYS A 18 -5.17 9.16 2.52
C LYS A 18 -4.27 9.59 1.36
N VAL A 19 -4.59 10.71 0.74
CA VAL A 19 -3.72 11.39 -0.22
C VAL A 19 -3.52 12.83 0.26
N GLU A 20 -2.28 13.27 0.40
CA GLU A 20 -1.92 14.64 0.76
C GLU A 20 -0.85 15.14 -0.20
N LEU A 21 -1.14 16.23 -0.92
CA LEU A 21 -0.21 16.81 -1.90
C LEU A 21 0.28 15.73 -2.89
N ASN A 22 1.55 15.31 -2.75
CA ASN A 22 2.22 14.30 -3.56
C ASN A 22 2.59 13.04 -2.74
N ILE A 23 1.81 12.75 -1.70
CA ILE A 23 2.03 11.60 -0.82
C ILE A 23 0.74 10.78 -0.72
N MET A 24 0.86 9.48 -1.00
CA MET A 24 -0.18 8.49 -0.79
C MET A 24 0.13 7.70 0.47
N PHE A 25 -0.83 7.59 1.39
CA PHE A 25 -0.69 6.82 2.61
C PHE A 25 -1.55 5.56 2.58
N LEU A 26 -0.97 4.43 2.99
CA LEU A 26 -1.70 3.22 3.31
C LEU A 26 -1.36 2.80 4.74
N ILE A 27 -2.35 2.76 5.61
CA ILE A 27 -2.25 2.41 7.02
C ILE A 27 -2.76 0.98 7.21
N LYS A 28 -1.89 0.09 7.70
CA LYS A 28 -2.25 -1.29 7.99
C LYS A 28 -1.99 -1.62 9.45
N VAL A 29 -3.07 -1.66 10.24
CA VAL A 29 -3.04 -2.06 11.65
C VAL A 29 -3.09 -3.58 11.76
N CYS A 30 -1.94 -4.24 11.60
CA CYS A 30 -1.85 -5.70 11.68
C CYS A 30 -0.54 -6.16 12.33
N SER A 31 -0.53 -7.37 12.89
CA SER A 31 0.65 -7.98 13.52
C SER A 31 1.65 -8.55 12.52
N ARG A 32 1.19 -8.96 11.33
CA ARG A 32 2.02 -9.43 10.22
C ARG A 32 1.49 -8.88 8.90
N LEU A 33 2.40 -8.39 8.07
CA LEU A 33 2.07 -7.85 6.74
C LEU A 33 2.86 -8.56 5.64
N ASN A 34 2.13 -9.12 4.69
CA ASN A 34 2.66 -9.70 3.46
C ASN A 34 2.53 -8.71 2.30
N LEU A 35 3.21 -8.97 1.18
CA LEU A 35 2.99 -8.21 -0.05
C LEU A 35 1.57 -8.52 -0.54
N THR A 36 0.70 -7.52 -0.51
CA THR A 36 -0.68 -7.65 -0.99
C THR A 36 -0.83 -6.93 -2.32
N TYR A 37 -1.82 -7.34 -3.11
CA TYR A 37 -2.12 -6.69 -4.39
C TYR A 37 -2.36 -5.17 -4.25
N GLN A 38 -2.98 -4.72 -3.14
CA GLN A 38 -3.16 -3.28 -2.88
C GLN A 38 -1.82 -2.56 -2.71
N ILE A 39 -0.87 -3.15 -1.97
CA ILE A 39 0.47 -2.57 -1.78
C ILE A 39 1.22 -2.53 -3.11
N TYR A 40 1.18 -3.64 -3.86
CA TYR A 40 1.81 -3.74 -5.17
C TYR A 40 1.27 -2.64 -6.10
N TYR A 41 -0.05 -2.55 -6.24
CA TYR A 41 -0.70 -1.59 -7.12
C TYR A 41 -0.37 -0.13 -6.76
N LEU A 42 -0.42 0.23 -5.47
CA LEU A 42 -0.15 1.59 -5.03
C LEU A 42 1.34 1.97 -5.17
N ALA A 43 2.25 1.02 -4.99
CA ALA A 43 3.68 1.26 -5.22
C ALA A 43 3.98 1.49 -6.71
N GLU A 44 3.43 0.67 -7.60
CA GLU A 44 3.55 0.86 -9.05
C GLU A 44 2.92 2.19 -9.50
N GLU A 45 1.76 2.54 -8.94
CA GLU A 45 1.11 3.82 -9.23
C GLU A 45 1.95 5.01 -8.76
N ALA A 46 2.62 4.90 -7.61
CA ALA A 46 3.55 5.88 -7.08
C ALA A 46 4.78 6.07 -7.99
N GLU A 47 5.41 4.98 -8.43
CA GLU A 47 6.51 5.03 -9.39
C GLU A 47 6.09 5.74 -10.68
N ARG A 48 4.94 5.35 -11.24
CA ARG A 48 4.44 5.90 -12.51
C ARG A 48 4.11 7.39 -12.41
N ARG A 49 3.60 7.83 -11.27
CA ARG A 49 3.24 9.25 -11.02
C ARG A 49 4.37 10.07 -10.40
N LYS A 50 5.48 9.44 -10.00
CA LYS A 50 6.58 10.06 -9.26
C LYS A 50 6.11 10.78 -7.99
N VAL A 51 5.23 10.12 -7.24
CA VAL A 51 4.69 10.60 -5.96
C VAL A 51 5.12 9.63 -4.85
N GLN A 52 5.30 10.12 -3.62
CA GLN A 52 5.69 9.24 -2.53
C GLN A 52 4.53 8.34 -2.10
N PHE A 53 4.81 7.06 -1.89
CA PHE A 53 3.92 6.10 -1.25
C PHE A 53 4.47 5.71 0.12
N ILE A 54 3.70 6.00 1.16
CA ILE A 54 4.07 5.72 2.55
C ILE A 54 3.16 4.62 3.11
N LEU A 55 3.75 3.46 3.34
CA LEU A 55 3.13 2.33 4.02
C LEU A 55 3.35 2.47 5.53
N ARG A 56 2.28 2.71 6.29
CA ARG A 56 2.30 2.86 7.75
C ARG A 56 1.85 1.59 8.45
N VAL A 57 2.68 1.10 9.36
CA VAL A 57 2.39 -0.11 10.15
C VAL A 57 2.73 0.09 11.64
N PRO A 58 2.09 -0.64 12.57
CA PRO A 58 2.50 -0.67 13.97
C PRO A 58 3.98 -1.05 14.15
N LYS A 59 4.67 -0.49 15.15
CA LYS A 59 6.08 -0.83 15.46
C LYS A 59 6.31 -2.35 15.59
N GLY A 60 5.39 -3.09 16.21
CA GLY A 60 5.46 -4.54 16.36
C GLY A 60 5.11 -5.38 15.12
N CYS A 61 4.72 -4.76 14.00
CA CYS A 61 4.30 -5.49 12.80
C CYS A 61 5.49 -6.22 12.14
N ARG A 62 5.35 -7.54 11.96
CA ARG A 62 6.31 -8.38 11.24
C ARG A 62 6.09 -8.24 9.74
N ILE A 63 7.14 -7.84 9.02
CA ILE A 63 7.07 -7.67 7.55
C ILE A 63 7.69 -8.89 6.88
N SER A 64 6.95 -9.49 5.95
CA SER A 64 7.44 -10.60 5.12
C SER A 64 8.75 -10.25 4.41
N ALA A 65 9.58 -11.25 4.10
CA ALA A 65 10.83 -11.04 3.38
C ALA A 65 10.58 -10.46 1.99
N GLU A 66 9.58 -11.00 1.29
CA GLU A 66 9.11 -10.52 -0.02
C GLU A 66 8.72 -9.03 0.01
N LEU A 67 7.86 -8.61 0.94
CA LEU A 67 7.49 -7.19 1.03
C LEU A 67 8.68 -6.28 1.37
N ARG A 68 9.63 -6.76 2.19
CA ARG A 68 10.85 -5.99 2.47
C ARG A 68 11.73 -5.82 1.23
N GLN A 69 11.83 -6.85 0.40
CA GLN A 69 12.58 -6.79 -0.85
C GLN A 69 11.89 -5.86 -1.84
N PHE A 70 10.58 -6.01 -2.02
CA PHE A 70 9.75 -5.16 -2.87
C PHE A 70 9.90 -3.66 -2.52
N ILE A 71 9.81 -3.30 -1.24
CA ILE A 71 9.98 -1.89 -0.82
C ILE A 71 11.37 -1.33 -1.15
N LYS A 72 12.42 -2.16 -1.21
CA LYS A 72 13.77 -1.71 -1.59
C LYS A 72 13.90 -1.46 -3.10
N GLU A 73 13.13 -2.19 -3.90
CA GLU A 73 13.17 -2.09 -5.37
C GLU A 73 12.38 -0.88 -5.88
N HIS A 74 11.45 -0.35 -5.07
CA HIS A 74 10.56 0.76 -5.43
C HIS A 74 10.98 2.05 -4.72
N GLN A 75 11.74 2.90 -5.43
CA GLN A 75 12.35 4.13 -4.91
C GLN A 75 11.33 5.12 -4.30
N TRP A 76 10.10 5.16 -4.81
CA TRP A 76 9.04 6.05 -4.33
C TRP A 76 8.24 5.45 -3.17
N THR A 77 8.56 4.25 -2.72
CA THR A 77 7.87 3.55 -1.64
C THR A 77 8.68 3.58 -0.35
N LYS A 78 8.03 3.96 0.76
CA LYS A 78 8.65 4.02 2.09
C LYS A 78 7.80 3.30 3.13
N LEU A 79 8.47 2.58 4.03
CA LEU A 79 7.85 1.98 5.21
C LEU A 79 8.02 2.90 6.43
N GLU A 80 6.92 3.29 7.06
CA GLU A 80 6.91 4.04 8.32
C GLU A 80 6.28 3.21 9.44
N ARG A 81 6.86 3.28 10.62
CA ARG A 81 6.36 2.59 11.82
C ARG A 81 5.77 3.58 12.80
N PHE A 82 4.58 3.30 13.32
CA PHE A 82 3.90 4.13 14.32
C PHE A 82 3.58 3.36 15.60
N GLU A 83 3.42 4.09 16.71
CA GLU A 83 2.95 3.53 17.98
C GLU A 83 1.43 3.42 17.97
N VAL A 84 0.93 2.24 18.36
CA VAL A 84 -0.49 2.05 18.63
C VAL A 84 -0.67 2.41 20.10
N ARG A 85 -1.46 3.46 20.37
CA ARG A 85 -1.88 3.85 21.72
C ARG A 85 -2.97 2.93 22.22
#